data_AF-A0A1I3U0V3-F1
#
_entry.id   AF-A0A1I3U0V3-F1
#
_cell.length_a   1.000
_cell.length_b   1.000
_cell.length_c   1.000
_cell.angle_alpha   90.00
_cell.angle_beta   90.00
_cell.angle_gamma   90.00
#
_symmetry.space_group_name_H-M   'P 1'
#
loop_
_entity.id
_entity.type
_entity.pdbx_description
1 polymer ?
#
loop_
_entity_poly.entity_id
_entity_poly.type
_entity_poly.pdbx_seq_one_letter_code
_entity_poly.pdbx_strand_id
1 'polypeptide(L)'
;MTNWQEQRRADRLVAAQVRREEAAAAAQVRIAERAAEAQLRRADADARAARRQQAKEQRSARLRAVAGAVRGWLGTHVVELLIYPIALLSFVLAAPAMAAYGQAVFGTGAGMALPGLTELGMWAFAVAVVISRRREPHRPTGGLQTGVWVFAAVAFALNFVHGLAAAWDHGVVMGIASIAGVVAHQLTLAAPRRSRIERQTARIERAAARKITRVRRAAVRQAVAEIDRDGAARLVYAPGRYVLARRGRLEQAIVPGLPVSESADWDRELADLLTIHGTGSSTSTRGGIEPDPAPGDSVEGGTVATLDREPEQHKSTPDRPRRTTSGGRKVRSIEQLRAELARAIRTNPDRVDPTSAESIRKALRCSPKNARQLRDEHRQGGDTR
;
A
#
# COMPACT_ATOMS: atom_id res chain seq x y z
N MET A 1 10.18 -88.03 -78.76
CA MET A 1 9.10 -87.86 -77.76
C MET A 1 9.66 -87.87 -76.32
N THR A 2 10.62 -87.00 -76.02
CA THR A 2 11.41 -87.04 -74.76
C THR A 2 11.23 -85.80 -73.87
N ASN A 3 10.37 -84.85 -74.26
CA ASN A 3 10.25 -83.51 -73.67
C ASN A 3 9.33 -83.44 -72.42
N TRP A 4 8.35 -84.33 -72.30
CA TRP A 4 7.30 -84.23 -71.27
C TRP A 4 7.79 -84.62 -69.85
N GLN A 5 8.70 -85.59 -69.75
CA GLN A 5 9.21 -86.03 -68.44
C GLN A 5 10.17 -85.02 -67.81
N GLU A 6 10.94 -84.29 -68.62
CA GLU A 6 11.82 -83.21 -68.16
C GLU A 6 11.02 -81.99 -67.69
N GLN A 7 10.00 -81.58 -68.45
CA GLN A 7 9.06 -80.53 -68.03
C GLN A 7 8.41 -80.86 -66.68
N ARG A 8 7.97 -82.11 -66.47
CA ARG A 8 7.35 -82.52 -65.21
C ARG A 8 8.31 -82.54 -64.02
N ARG A 9 9.62 -82.73 -64.25
CA ARG A 9 10.65 -82.61 -63.20
C ARG A 9 10.95 -81.15 -62.90
N ALA A 10 11.05 -80.31 -63.93
CA ALA A 10 11.23 -78.87 -63.78
C ALA A 10 10.06 -78.24 -63.01
N ASP A 11 8.82 -78.57 -63.36
CA ASP A 11 7.62 -78.08 -62.68
C ASP A 11 7.57 -78.48 -61.20
N ARG A 12 8.03 -79.70 -60.86
CA ARG A 12 8.10 -80.15 -59.45
C ARG A 12 9.14 -79.37 -58.65
N LEU A 13 10.26 -79.01 -59.27
CA LEU A 13 11.31 -78.23 -58.62
C LEU A 13 10.84 -76.79 -58.40
N VAL A 14 10.20 -76.18 -59.40
CA VAL A 14 9.59 -74.84 -59.28
C VAL A 14 8.49 -74.84 -58.21
N ALA A 15 7.58 -75.81 -58.23
CA ALA A 15 6.53 -75.92 -57.21
C ALA A 15 7.07 -76.21 -55.80
N ALA A 16 8.25 -76.81 -55.67
CA ALA A 16 8.92 -76.99 -54.38
C ALA A 16 9.61 -75.70 -53.91
N GLN A 17 10.20 -74.92 -54.82
CA GLN A 17 10.75 -73.59 -54.52
C GLN A 17 9.67 -72.60 -54.11
N VAL A 18 8.58 -72.49 -54.88
CA VAL A 18 7.44 -71.62 -54.56
C VAL A 18 6.87 -71.95 -53.18
N ARG A 19 6.69 -73.23 -52.84
CA ARG A 19 6.21 -73.63 -51.50
C ARG A 19 7.17 -73.26 -50.38
N ARG A 20 8.48 -73.29 -50.61
CA ARG A 20 9.48 -72.85 -49.61
C ARG A 20 9.45 -71.34 -49.43
N GLU A 21 9.31 -70.60 -50.52
CA GLU A 21 9.21 -69.14 -50.51
C GLU A 21 7.91 -68.67 -49.84
N GLU A 22 6.77 -69.30 -50.15
CA GLU A 22 5.49 -69.04 -49.50
C GLU A 22 5.54 -69.37 -48.00
N ALA A 23 6.16 -70.49 -47.62
CA ALA A 23 6.33 -70.85 -46.21
C ALA A 23 7.24 -69.86 -45.45
N ALA A 24 8.31 -69.38 -46.10
CA ALA A 24 9.20 -68.38 -45.56
C ALA A 24 8.49 -67.01 -45.42
N ALA A 25 7.73 -66.59 -46.44
CA ALA A 25 6.93 -65.37 -46.40
C ALA A 25 5.86 -65.43 -45.29
N ALA A 26 5.14 -66.55 -45.17
CA ALA A 26 4.15 -66.75 -44.10
C ALA A 26 4.80 -66.78 -42.70
N ALA A 27 6.04 -67.27 -42.56
CA ALA A 27 6.77 -67.18 -41.31
C ALA A 27 7.16 -65.73 -40.97
N GLN A 28 7.62 -64.95 -41.96
CA GLN A 28 7.96 -63.53 -41.77
C GLN A 28 6.74 -62.69 -41.39
N VAL A 29 5.59 -62.90 -42.04
CA VAL A 29 4.33 -62.21 -41.70
C VAL A 29 3.94 -62.49 -40.24
N ARG A 30 3.98 -63.75 -39.79
CA ARG A 30 3.67 -64.11 -38.40
C ARG A 30 4.64 -63.52 -37.38
N ILE A 31 5.92 -63.38 -37.73
CA ILE A 31 6.90 -62.71 -36.87
C ILE A 31 6.61 -61.21 -36.79
N ALA A 32 6.29 -60.58 -37.93
CA ALA A 32 5.94 -59.17 -37.99
C ALA A 32 4.65 -58.85 -37.20
N GLU A 33 3.61 -59.68 -37.32
CA GLU A 33 2.36 -59.54 -36.56
C GLU A 33 2.60 -59.64 -35.05
N ARG A 34 3.37 -60.64 -34.60
CA ARG A 34 3.71 -60.78 -33.17
C ARG A 34 4.55 -59.63 -32.65
N ALA A 35 5.47 -59.11 -33.47
CA ALA A 35 6.27 -57.94 -33.12
C ALA A 35 5.40 -56.68 -33.00
N ALA A 36 4.45 -56.48 -33.93
CA ALA A 36 3.50 -55.37 -33.90
C ALA A 36 2.57 -55.46 -32.67
N GLU A 37 2.03 -56.63 -32.36
CA GLU A 37 1.23 -56.84 -31.15
C GLU A 37 2.03 -56.57 -29.87
N ALA A 38 3.28 -57.05 -29.79
CA ALA A 38 4.13 -56.82 -28.64
C ALA A 38 4.45 -55.33 -28.46
N GLN A 39 4.66 -54.59 -29.56
CA GLN A 39 4.86 -53.14 -29.52
C GLN A 39 3.60 -52.40 -29.06
N LEU A 40 2.42 -52.77 -29.57
CA LEU A 40 1.13 -52.20 -29.13
C LEU A 40 0.90 -52.44 -27.64
N ARG A 41 1.16 -53.65 -27.13
CA ARG A 41 1.00 -53.96 -25.69
C ARG A 41 1.96 -53.16 -24.81
N ARG A 42 3.20 -52.93 -25.26
CA ARG A 42 4.17 -52.08 -24.54
C ARG A 42 3.71 -50.63 -24.53
N ALA A 43 3.32 -50.09 -25.69
CA ALA A 43 2.80 -48.73 -25.80
C ALA A 43 1.57 -48.50 -24.90
N ASP A 44 0.64 -49.46 -24.86
CA ASP A 44 -0.53 -49.41 -23.99
C ASP A 44 -0.16 -49.49 -22.50
N ALA A 45 0.79 -50.34 -22.14
CA ALA A 45 1.29 -50.46 -20.77
C ALA A 45 1.96 -49.16 -20.31
N ASP A 46 2.80 -48.58 -21.16
CA ASP A 46 3.50 -47.31 -20.91
C ASP A 46 2.50 -46.15 -20.82
N ALA A 47 1.50 -46.10 -21.70
CA ALA A 47 0.42 -45.12 -21.64
C ALA A 47 -0.40 -45.23 -20.34
N ARG A 48 -0.69 -46.45 -19.87
CA ARG A 48 -1.37 -46.68 -18.58
C ARG A 48 -0.49 -46.28 -17.40
N ALA A 49 0.80 -46.59 -17.44
CA ALA A 49 1.76 -46.20 -16.41
C ALA A 49 1.90 -44.67 -16.34
N ALA A 50 2.05 -44.00 -17.48
CA ALA A 50 2.10 -42.55 -17.58
C ALA A 50 0.82 -41.89 -17.04
N ARG A 51 -0.37 -42.39 -17.41
CA ARG A 51 -1.65 -41.90 -16.87
C ARG A 51 -1.76 -42.08 -15.35
N ARG A 52 -1.29 -43.22 -14.81
CA ARG A 52 -1.26 -43.47 -13.37
C ARG A 52 -0.30 -42.51 -12.65
N GLN A 53 0.86 -42.26 -13.24
CA GLN A 53 1.85 -41.34 -12.70
C GLN A 53 1.32 -39.90 -12.69
N GLN A 54 0.76 -39.45 -13.81
CA GLN A 54 0.10 -38.14 -13.93
C GLN A 54 -1.06 -38.00 -12.92
N ALA A 55 -1.89 -39.03 -12.73
CA ALA A 55 -2.97 -39.01 -11.75
C ALA A 55 -2.44 -38.90 -10.30
N LYS A 56 -1.35 -39.60 -9.97
CA LYS A 56 -0.69 -39.49 -8.65
C LYS A 56 -0.08 -38.10 -8.44
N GLU A 57 0.59 -37.57 -9.45
CA GLU A 57 1.18 -36.23 -9.43
C GLU A 57 0.10 -35.17 -9.25
N GLN A 58 -0.98 -35.23 -10.03
CA GLN A 58 -2.14 -34.33 -9.90
C GLN A 58 -2.79 -34.42 -8.52
N ARG A 59 -2.97 -35.63 -7.96
CA ARG A 59 -3.48 -35.81 -6.59
C ARG A 59 -2.55 -35.18 -5.57
N SER A 60 -1.25 -35.43 -5.67
CA SER A 60 -0.25 -34.86 -4.75
C SER A 60 -0.17 -33.33 -4.86
N ALA A 61 -0.26 -32.78 -6.06
CA ALA A 61 -0.28 -31.35 -6.32
C ALA A 61 -1.54 -30.70 -5.73
N ARG A 62 -2.71 -31.33 -5.89
CA ARG A 62 -3.97 -30.89 -5.25
C ARG A 62 -3.85 -30.91 -3.74
N LEU A 63 -3.33 -31.99 -3.15
CA LEU A 63 -3.15 -32.10 -1.71
C LEU A 63 -2.16 -31.05 -1.18
N ARG A 64 -1.06 -30.79 -1.88
CA ARG A 64 -0.10 -29.73 -1.51
C ARG A 64 -0.73 -28.33 -1.66
N ALA A 65 -1.52 -28.10 -2.69
CA ALA A 65 -2.23 -26.83 -2.88
C ALA A 65 -3.26 -26.60 -1.77
N VAL A 66 -4.04 -27.64 -1.42
CA VAL A 66 -4.99 -27.60 -0.29
C VAL A 66 -4.25 -27.39 1.02
N ALA A 67 -3.19 -28.15 1.30
CA ALA A 67 -2.39 -27.99 2.51
C ALA A 67 -1.74 -26.59 2.59
N GLY A 68 -1.27 -26.06 1.47
CA GLY A 68 -0.74 -24.71 1.37
C GLY A 68 -1.81 -23.64 1.63
N ALA A 69 -3.01 -23.80 1.07
CA ALA A 69 -4.15 -22.92 1.32
C ALA A 69 -4.60 -22.97 2.78
N VAL A 70 -4.71 -24.16 3.37
CA VAL A 70 -5.08 -24.35 4.77
C VAL A 70 -4.00 -23.77 5.69
N ARG A 71 -2.71 -24.02 5.42
CA ARG A 71 -1.60 -23.46 6.22
C ARG A 71 -1.51 -21.94 6.09
N GLY A 72 -1.75 -21.39 4.91
CA GLY A 72 -1.82 -19.94 4.69
C GLY A 72 -3.02 -19.31 5.41
N TRP A 73 -4.18 -19.97 5.37
CA TRP A 73 -5.37 -19.56 6.10
C TRP A 73 -5.14 -19.61 7.62
N LEU A 74 -4.62 -20.73 8.14
CA LEU A 74 -4.24 -20.89 9.54
C LEU A 74 -3.25 -19.81 9.95
N GLY A 75 -2.18 -19.59 9.17
CA GLY A 75 -1.18 -18.54 9.40
C GLY A 75 -1.77 -17.14 9.49
N THR A 76 -2.82 -16.86 8.71
CA THR A 76 -3.53 -15.57 8.72
C THR A 76 -4.47 -15.44 9.92
N HIS A 77 -4.98 -16.56 10.44
CA HIS A 77 -6.01 -16.61 11.49
C HIS A 77 -5.51 -17.17 12.84
N VAL A 78 -4.20 -17.40 13.02
CA VAL A 78 -3.63 -18.01 14.25
C VAL A 78 -4.11 -17.28 15.50
N VAL A 79 -4.08 -15.94 15.46
CA VAL A 79 -4.45 -15.13 16.62
C VAL A 79 -5.96 -15.15 16.87
N GLU A 80 -6.77 -15.16 15.81
CA GLU A 80 -8.23 -15.33 15.92
C GLU A 80 -8.61 -16.69 16.50
N LEU A 81 -7.93 -17.75 16.04
CA LEU A 81 -8.12 -19.13 16.49
C LEU A 81 -7.72 -19.35 17.96
N LEU A 82 -6.82 -18.55 18.52
CA LEU A 82 -6.48 -18.60 19.94
C LEU A 82 -7.48 -17.81 20.80
N ILE A 83 -8.02 -16.71 20.28
CA ILE A 83 -8.89 -15.81 21.03
C ILE A 83 -10.33 -16.31 21.08
N TYR A 84 -10.87 -16.82 19.96
CA TYR A 84 -12.28 -17.23 19.89
C TYR A 84 -12.65 -18.40 20.83
N PRO A 85 -11.81 -19.44 21.02
CA PRO A 85 -12.12 -20.51 21.97
C PRO A 85 -12.14 -20.02 23.42
N ILE A 86 -11.22 -19.11 23.79
CA ILE A 86 -11.17 -18.52 25.14
C ILE A 86 -12.42 -17.65 25.37
N ALA A 87 -12.81 -16.86 24.37
CA ALA A 87 -14.02 -16.06 24.40
C ALA A 87 -15.28 -16.93 24.53
N LEU A 88 -15.38 -18.00 23.73
CA LEU A 88 -16.49 -18.94 23.79
C LEU A 88 -16.57 -19.62 25.16
N LEU A 89 -15.44 -20.07 25.70
CA LEU A 89 -15.37 -20.68 27.02
C LEU A 89 -15.80 -19.70 28.12
N SER A 90 -15.36 -18.45 28.03
CA SER A 90 -15.74 -17.38 28.97
C SER A 90 -17.24 -17.09 28.90
N PHE A 91 -17.81 -17.04 27.69
CA PHE A 91 -19.25 -16.86 27.50
C PHE A 91 -20.05 -18.03 28.07
N VAL A 92 -19.65 -19.28 27.81
CA VAL A 92 -20.33 -20.47 28.34
C VAL A 92 -20.33 -20.47 29.87
N LEU A 93 -19.24 -20.03 30.50
CA LEU A 93 -19.13 -19.95 31.96
C LEU A 93 -19.93 -18.76 32.54
N ALA A 94 -19.98 -17.62 31.87
CA ALA A 94 -20.62 -16.40 32.36
C ALA A 94 -22.13 -16.33 32.08
N ALA A 95 -22.59 -16.90 30.96
CA ALA A 95 -23.97 -16.78 30.50
C ALA A 95 -25.01 -17.30 31.51
N PRO A 96 -24.82 -18.44 32.21
CA PRO A 96 -25.79 -18.92 33.20
C PRO A 96 -25.96 -17.95 34.39
N ALA A 97 -24.84 -17.41 34.91
CA ALA A 97 -24.85 -16.48 36.03
C ALA A 97 -25.53 -15.14 35.67
N MET A 98 -25.23 -14.60 34.50
CA MET A 98 -25.88 -13.37 34.04
C MET A 98 -27.36 -13.58 33.65
N ALA A 99 -27.73 -14.75 33.14
CA ALA A 99 -29.14 -15.07 32.85
C ALA A 99 -29.97 -15.16 34.13
N ALA A 100 -29.43 -15.78 35.18
CA ALA A 100 -30.07 -15.82 36.50
C ALA A 100 -30.21 -14.41 37.11
N TYR A 101 -29.17 -13.57 36.99
CA TYR A 101 -29.23 -12.17 37.42
C TYR A 101 -30.28 -11.37 36.62
N GLY A 102 -30.31 -11.50 35.30
CA GLY A 102 -31.28 -10.81 34.45
C GLY A 102 -32.72 -11.23 34.74
N GLN A 103 -32.95 -12.52 35.03
CA GLN A 103 -34.26 -12.99 35.48
C GLN A 103 -34.66 -12.36 36.83
N ALA A 104 -33.72 -12.28 37.78
CA ALA A 104 -33.95 -11.69 39.10
C ALA A 104 -34.26 -10.18 39.04
N VAL A 105 -33.64 -9.45 38.12
CA VAL A 105 -33.82 -7.99 37.99
C VAL A 105 -35.08 -7.62 37.18
N PHE A 106 -35.34 -8.32 36.08
CA PHE A 106 -36.38 -7.92 35.12
C PHE A 106 -37.68 -8.73 35.22
N GLY A 107 -37.73 -9.75 36.07
CA GLY A 107 -38.94 -10.52 36.40
C GLY A 107 -39.59 -11.28 35.21
N THR A 108 -38.97 -11.24 34.03
CA THR A 108 -39.51 -11.76 32.78
C THR A 108 -38.45 -12.63 32.08
N GLY A 109 -38.88 -13.60 31.27
CA GLY A 109 -37.96 -14.46 30.51
C GLY A 109 -37.04 -13.69 29.54
N ALA A 110 -37.42 -12.46 29.17
CA ALA A 110 -36.60 -11.54 28.40
C ALA A 110 -35.30 -11.13 29.14
N GLY A 111 -35.29 -11.15 30.48
CA GLY A 111 -34.09 -10.92 31.28
C GLY A 111 -32.99 -11.97 31.05
N MET A 112 -33.34 -13.17 30.59
CA MET A 112 -32.36 -14.20 30.23
C MET A 112 -31.60 -13.89 28.94
N ALA A 113 -32.08 -12.96 28.11
CA ALA A 113 -31.45 -12.56 26.85
C ALA A 113 -30.43 -11.41 26.99
N LEU A 114 -30.41 -10.72 28.14
CA LEU A 114 -29.46 -9.64 28.46
C LEU A 114 -27.98 -10.01 28.28
N PRO A 115 -27.50 -11.19 28.71
CA PRO A 115 -26.11 -11.58 28.51
C PRO A 115 -25.77 -11.67 27.02
N GLY A 116 -26.73 -12.16 26.23
CA GLY A 116 -26.63 -12.19 24.77
C GLY A 116 -26.50 -10.79 24.19
N LEU A 117 -27.32 -9.83 24.62
CA LEU A 117 -27.29 -8.47 24.09
C LEU A 117 -26.00 -7.70 24.39
N THR A 118 -25.47 -7.80 25.61
CA THR A 118 -24.27 -7.04 26.01
C THR A 118 -22.98 -7.67 25.50
N GLU A 119 -22.85 -9.00 25.59
CA GLU A 119 -21.65 -9.71 25.12
C GLU A 119 -21.65 -9.83 23.58
N LEU A 120 -22.76 -10.28 22.95
CA LEU A 120 -22.79 -10.38 21.48
C LEU A 120 -22.72 -9.01 20.82
N GLY A 121 -23.25 -7.95 21.44
CA GLY A 121 -23.11 -6.59 20.94
C GLY A 121 -21.65 -6.18 20.79
N MET A 122 -20.86 -6.35 21.86
CA MET A 122 -19.43 -6.07 21.87
C MET A 122 -18.66 -6.89 20.82
N TRP A 123 -18.93 -8.19 20.75
CA TRP A 123 -18.32 -9.09 19.77
C TRP A 123 -18.71 -8.75 18.34
N ALA A 124 -19.96 -8.36 18.09
CA ALA A 124 -20.43 -7.92 16.79
C ALA A 124 -19.68 -6.67 16.32
N PHE A 125 -19.49 -5.68 17.20
CA PHE A 125 -18.68 -4.50 16.88
C PHE A 125 -17.20 -4.84 16.67
N ALA A 126 -16.61 -5.73 17.48
CA ALA A 126 -15.23 -6.16 17.32
C ALA A 126 -15.00 -6.88 15.98
N VAL A 127 -15.89 -7.81 15.61
CA VAL A 127 -15.87 -8.51 14.32
C VAL A 127 -16.09 -7.52 13.17
N ALA A 128 -17.01 -6.55 13.32
CA ALA A 128 -17.22 -5.51 12.32
C ALA A 128 -15.98 -4.64 12.09
N VAL A 129 -15.19 -4.34 13.13
CA VAL A 129 -13.89 -3.63 12.98
C VAL A 129 -12.93 -4.45 12.13
N VAL A 130 -12.81 -5.76 12.38
CA VAL A 130 -11.92 -6.65 11.63
C VAL A 130 -12.37 -6.77 10.17
N ILE A 131 -13.66 -7.01 9.93
CA ILE A 131 -14.22 -7.12 8.57
C ILE A 131 -14.04 -5.79 7.81
N SER A 132 -14.37 -4.66 8.43
CA SER A 132 -14.22 -3.35 7.81
C SER A 132 -12.77 -3.05 7.45
N ARG A 133 -11.81 -3.40 8.31
CA ARG A 133 -10.38 -3.18 8.02
C ARG A 133 -9.82 -4.09 6.94
N ARG A 134 -10.37 -5.31 6.79
CA ARG A 134 -9.95 -6.25 5.74
C ARG A 134 -10.59 -5.95 4.39
N ARG A 135 -11.89 -5.61 4.36
CA ARG A 135 -12.63 -5.34 3.12
C ARG A 135 -12.44 -3.91 2.62
N GLU A 136 -12.39 -2.95 3.53
CA GLU A 136 -12.34 -1.52 3.21
C GLU A 136 -11.25 -0.81 4.05
N PRO A 137 -9.95 -1.02 3.75
CA PRO A 137 -8.84 -0.47 4.55
C PRO A 137 -8.84 1.06 4.70
N HIS A 138 -9.55 1.76 3.81
CA HIS A 138 -9.66 3.22 3.78
C HIS A 138 -10.84 3.76 4.59
N ARG A 139 -11.77 2.91 5.04
CA ARG A 139 -12.94 3.35 5.81
C ARG A 139 -12.55 3.67 7.26
N PRO A 140 -12.99 4.82 7.82
CA PRO A 140 -12.75 5.13 9.21
C PRO A 140 -13.52 4.16 10.12
N THR A 141 -12.80 3.37 10.92
CA THR A 141 -13.41 2.46 11.92
C THR A 141 -13.66 3.11 13.27
N GLY A 142 -13.57 4.45 13.36
CA GLY A 142 -13.66 5.19 14.63
C GLY A 142 -14.97 4.90 15.37
N GLY A 143 -16.10 4.96 14.67
CA GLY A 143 -17.41 4.68 15.28
C GLY A 143 -17.56 3.25 15.80
N LEU A 144 -17.02 2.26 15.07
CA LEU A 144 -17.06 0.86 15.50
C LEU A 144 -16.18 0.62 16.73
N GLN A 145 -15.01 1.26 16.79
CA GLN A 145 -14.14 1.20 17.97
C GLN A 145 -14.77 1.88 19.18
N THR A 146 -15.45 3.02 18.99
CA THR A 146 -16.23 3.66 20.05
C THR A 146 -17.29 2.69 20.58
N GLY A 147 -18.01 1.98 19.71
CA GLY A 147 -18.94 0.93 20.11
C GLY A 147 -18.29 -0.13 21.02
N VAL A 148 -17.16 -0.72 20.60
CA VAL A 148 -16.43 -1.71 21.41
C VAL A 148 -16.08 -1.18 22.79
N TRP A 149 -15.56 0.06 22.89
CA TRP A 149 -15.16 0.63 24.17
C TRP A 149 -16.35 0.94 25.09
N VAL A 150 -17.48 1.39 24.52
CA VAL A 150 -18.70 1.64 25.31
C VAL A 150 -19.23 0.33 25.91
N PHE A 151 -19.35 -0.73 25.11
CA PHE A 151 -19.81 -2.02 25.63
C PHE A 151 -18.82 -2.64 26.62
N ALA A 152 -17.52 -2.53 26.39
CA ALA A 152 -16.50 -2.98 27.33
C ALA A 152 -16.59 -2.22 28.66
N ALA A 153 -16.82 -0.91 28.64
CA ALA A 153 -16.99 -0.12 29.86
C ALA A 153 -18.25 -0.52 30.64
N VAL A 154 -19.36 -0.79 29.95
CA VAL A 154 -20.60 -1.28 30.58
C VAL A 154 -20.38 -2.68 31.19
N ALA A 155 -19.75 -3.60 30.46
CA ALA A 155 -19.43 -4.94 30.95
C ALA A 155 -18.50 -4.89 32.17
N PHE A 156 -17.46 -4.04 32.14
CA PHE A 156 -16.59 -3.81 33.28
C PHE A 156 -17.39 -3.33 34.49
N ALA A 157 -18.23 -2.30 34.32
CA ALA A 157 -19.00 -1.71 35.41
C ALA A 157 -19.96 -2.72 36.06
N LEU A 158 -20.68 -3.51 35.25
CA LEU A 158 -21.59 -4.54 35.75
C LEU A 158 -20.84 -5.62 36.55
N ASN A 159 -19.75 -6.15 36.00
CA ASN A 159 -18.95 -7.18 36.68
C ASN A 159 -18.23 -6.64 37.92
N PHE A 160 -17.79 -5.38 37.89
CA PHE A 160 -17.18 -4.70 39.02
C PHE A 160 -18.18 -4.52 40.16
N VAL A 161 -19.36 -3.96 39.87
CA VAL A 161 -20.44 -3.78 40.87
C VAL A 161 -20.90 -5.11 41.44
N HIS A 162 -20.96 -6.16 40.60
CA HIS A 162 -21.28 -7.50 41.09
C HIS A 162 -20.22 -8.04 42.05
N GLY A 163 -18.93 -7.91 41.71
CA GLY A 163 -17.84 -8.36 42.58
C GLY A 163 -17.74 -7.53 43.88
N LEU A 164 -18.12 -6.24 43.85
CA LEU A 164 -18.20 -5.40 45.05
C LEU A 164 -19.18 -5.93 46.11
N ALA A 165 -20.18 -6.73 45.71
CA ALA A 165 -21.08 -7.38 46.66
C ALA A 165 -20.37 -8.41 47.54
N ALA A 166 -19.22 -8.95 47.09
CA ALA A 166 -18.36 -9.82 47.88
C ALA A 166 -17.24 -9.03 48.56
N ALA A 167 -16.41 -8.33 47.79
CA ALA A 167 -15.32 -7.49 48.29
C ALA A 167 -14.74 -6.58 47.18
N TRP A 168 -13.99 -5.55 47.58
CA TRP A 168 -13.39 -4.60 46.66
C TRP A 168 -12.45 -5.24 45.64
N ASP A 169 -11.57 -6.13 46.11
CA ASP A 169 -10.62 -6.88 45.29
C ASP A 169 -11.33 -7.78 44.27
N HIS A 170 -12.42 -8.44 44.66
CA HIS A 170 -13.26 -9.25 43.78
C HIS A 170 -13.90 -8.41 42.67
N GLY A 171 -14.39 -7.22 43.00
CA GLY A 171 -14.89 -6.24 42.03
C GLY A 171 -13.85 -5.90 40.98
N VAL A 172 -12.64 -5.51 41.40
CA VAL A 172 -11.54 -5.16 40.48
C VAL A 172 -11.16 -6.34 39.58
N VAL A 173 -11.01 -7.53 40.14
CA VAL A 173 -10.61 -8.74 39.39
C VAL A 173 -11.70 -9.11 38.38
N MET A 174 -12.97 -9.17 38.78
CA MET A 174 -14.09 -9.48 37.87
C MET A 174 -14.22 -8.44 36.76
N GLY A 175 -14.12 -7.15 37.09
CA GLY A 175 -14.17 -6.06 36.13
C GLY A 175 -13.07 -6.21 35.06
N ILE A 176 -11.81 -6.32 35.48
CA ILE A 176 -10.67 -6.43 34.55
C ILE A 176 -10.75 -7.72 33.72
N ALA A 177 -11.04 -8.85 34.35
CA ALA A 177 -11.14 -10.14 33.67
C ALA A 177 -12.20 -10.12 32.56
N SER A 178 -13.33 -9.45 32.78
CA SER A 178 -14.42 -9.34 31.79
C SER A 178 -14.01 -8.63 30.50
N ILE A 179 -13.13 -7.63 30.58
CA ILE A 179 -12.68 -6.86 29.40
C ILE A 179 -11.32 -7.31 28.84
N ALA A 180 -10.58 -8.14 29.57
CA ALA A 180 -9.23 -8.56 29.19
C ALA A 180 -9.20 -9.22 27.80
N GLY A 181 -10.18 -10.08 27.49
CA GLY A 181 -10.31 -10.74 26.19
C GLY A 181 -10.51 -9.75 25.04
N VAL A 182 -11.31 -8.70 25.26
CA VAL A 182 -11.60 -7.65 24.26
C VAL A 182 -10.39 -6.75 24.06
N VAL A 183 -9.71 -6.36 25.13
CA VAL A 183 -8.46 -5.59 25.05
C VAL A 183 -7.39 -6.38 24.30
N ALA A 184 -7.22 -7.66 24.63
CA ALA A 184 -6.30 -8.55 23.93
C ALA A 184 -6.66 -8.67 22.43
N HIS A 185 -7.95 -8.83 22.11
CA HIS A 185 -8.46 -8.86 20.74
C HIS A 185 -8.15 -7.55 19.98
N GLN A 186 -8.38 -6.39 20.58
CA GLN A 186 -8.09 -5.10 19.94
C GLN A 186 -6.58 -4.86 19.75
N LEU A 187 -5.75 -5.26 20.72
CA LEU A 187 -4.30 -5.10 20.62
C LEU A 187 -3.68 -6.00 19.54
N THR A 188 -4.22 -7.20 19.36
CA THR A 188 -3.66 -8.20 18.44
C THR A 188 -4.25 -8.11 17.03
N LEU A 189 -5.56 -7.90 16.90
CA LEU A 189 -6.27 -8.01 15.61
C LEU A 189 -6.63 -6.66 15.01
N ALA A 190 -6.88 -5.63 15.83
CA ALA A 190 -7.33 -4.34 15.34
C ALA A 190 -6.20 -3.37 14.95
N ALA A 191 -4.92 -3.78 14.96
CA ALA A 191 -3.84 -2.91 14.51
C ALA A 191 -2.65 -3.68 13.95
N PRO A 192 -2.65 -4.09 12.66
CA PRO A 192 -1.39 -4.32 11.99
C PRO A 192 -0.56 -3.03 12.14
N ARG A 193 0.60 -3.15 12.79
CA ARG A 193 1.46 -2.00 13.07
C ARG A 193 1.93 -1.44 11.73
N ARG A 194 1.25 -0.38 11.24
CA ARG A 194 1.69 0.36 10.05
C ARG A 194 3.17 0.68 10.18
N SER A 195 3.96 0.25 9.21
CA SER A 195 5.41 0.47 9.20
C SER A 195 5.71 1.97 9.27
N ARG A 196 6.92 2.34 9.71
CA ARG A 196 7.31 3.76 9.75
C ARG A 196 7.17 4.43 8.38
N ILE A 197 7.47 3.69 7.32
CA ILE A 197 7.37 4.12 5.92
C ILE A 197 5.91 4.38 5.55
N GLU A 198 5.00 3.43 5.79
CA GLU A 198 3.57 3.64 5.51
C GLU A 198 2.99 4.86 6.24
N ARG A 199 3.42 5.10 7.49
CA ARG A 199 2.99 6.29 8.24
C ARG A 199 3.50 7.57 7.59
N GLN A 200 4.72 7.57 7.10
CA GLN A 200 5.32 8.71 6.41
C GLN A 200 4.62 8.97 5.09
N THR A 201 4.40 7.94 4.27
CA THR A 201 3.66 8.03 3.01
C THR A 201 2.25 8.56 3.24
N ALA A 202 1.51 8.00 4.20
CA ALA A 202 0.18 8.47 4.54
C ALA A 202 0.16 9.91 5.09
N ARG A 203 1.26 10.40 5.70
CA ARG A 203 1.37 11.80 6.12
C ARG A 203 1.58 12.71 4.91
N ILE A 204 2.43 12.30 3.98
CA ILE A 204 2.69 13.03 2.72
C ILE A 204 1.41 13.10 1.89
N GLU A 205 0.71 11.98 1.72
CA GLU A 205 -0.57 11.93 0.99
C GLU A 205 -1.63 12.83 1.62
N ARG A 206 -1.79 12.80 2.95
CA ARG A 206 -2.73 13.70 3.64
C ARG A 206 -2.33 15.17 3.48
N ALA A 207 -1.04 15.48 3.54
CA ALA A 207 -0.56 16.85 3.32
C ALA A 207 -0.81 17.31 1.87
N ALA A 208 -0.56 16.43 0.90
CA ALA A 208 -0.84 16.68 -0.52
C ALA A 208 -2.34 16.89 -0.75
N ALA A 209 -3.21 16.02 -0.23
CA ALA A 209 -4.66 16.14 -0.32
C ALA A 209 -5.16 17.46 0.28
N ARG A 210 -4.68 17.84 1.47
CA ARG A 210 -5.02 19.13 2.09
C ARG A 210 -4.58 20.31 1.23
N LYS A 211 -3.40 20.22 0.59
CA LYS A 211 -2.90 21.27 -0.31
C LYS A 211 -3.77 21.36 -1.56
N ILE A 212 -4.12 20.23 -2.19
CA ILE A 212 -5.02 20.17 -3.34
C ILE A 212 -6.38 20.80 -3.01
N THR A 213 -7.00 20.43 -1.88
CA THR A 213 -8.29 21.01 -1.47
C THR A 213 -8.20 22.52 -1.24
N ARG A 214 -7.11 23.02 -0.65
CA ARG A 214 -6.90 24.47 -0.48
C ARG A 214 -6.75 25.18 -1.83
N VAL A 215 -6.00 24.61 -2.76
CA VAL A 215 -5.83 25.15 -4.12
C VAL A 215 -7.15 25.16 -4.86
N ARG A 216 -7.93 24.07 -4.81
CA ARG A 216 -9.29 24.01 -5.41
C ARG A 216 -10.20 25.09 -4.87
N ARG A 217 -10.23 25.30 -3.54
CA ARG A 217 -11.02 26.37 -2.92
C ARG A 217 -10.54 27.77 -3.33
N ALA A 218 -9.24 27.97 -3.48
CA ALA A 218 -8.69 29.24 -3.95
C ALA A 218 -9.04 29.48 -5.43
N ALA A 219 -8.96 28.45 -6.27
CA ALA A 219 -9.34 28.50 -7.68
C ALA A 219 -10.82 28.88 -7.84
N VAL A 220 -11.73 28.22 -7.11
CA VAL A 220 -13.17 28.56 -7.15
C VAL A 220 -13.43 30.01 -6.73
N ARG A 221 -12.67 30.55 -5.75
CA ARG A 221 -12.82 31.95 -5.32
C ARG A 221 -12.28 32.98 -6.30
N GLN A 222 -11.39 32.58 -7.21
CA GLN A 222 -10.80 33.47 -8.22
C GLN A 222 -11.34 33.20 -9.63
N ALA A 223 -12.18 32.18 -9.79
CA ALA A 223 -12.84 31.88 -11.05
C ALA A 223 -13.80 33.03 -11.40
N VAL A 224 -13.87 33.35 -12.69
CA VAL A 224 -14.82 34.32 -13.22
C VAL A 224 -16.08 33.57 -13.63
N ALA A 225 -17.25 34.06 -13.25
CA ALA A 225 -18.50 33.52 -13.75
C ALA A 225 -18.80 34.13 -15.12
N GLU A 226 -18.92 33.29 -16.13
CA GLU A 226 -19.46 33.65 -17.44
C GLU A 226 -20.94 33.31 -17.44
N ILE A 227 -21.79 34.29 -17.72
CA ILE A 227 -23.25 34.14 -17.78
C ILE A 227 -23.65 34.25 -19.26
N ASP A 228 -24.25 33.19 -19.77
CA ASP A 228 -24.77 33.12 -21.14
C ASP A 228 -26.07 33.91 -21.29
N ARG A 229 -26.45 34.19 -22.53
CA ARG A 229 -27.69 34.92 -22.88
C ARG A 229 -28.94 34.20 -22.44
N ASP A 230 -28.88 32.87 -22.37
CA ASP A 230 -29.96 32.01 -21.89
C ASP A 230 -30.04 31.93 -20.35
N GLY A 231 -29.17 32.67 -19.64
CA GLY A 231 -29.11 32.70 -18.17
C GLY A 231 -28.30 31.55 -17.54
N ALA A 232 -27.67 30.71 -18.35
CA ALA A 232 -26.77 29.66 -17.86
C ALA A 232 -25.43 30.26 -17.38
N ALA A 233 -24.98 29.90 -16.17
CA ALA A 233 -23.71 30.39 -15.62
C ALA A 233 -22.66 29.27 -15.54
N ARG A 234 -21.43 29.55 -15.98
CA ARG A 234 -20.27 28.65 -15.86
C ARG A 234 -19.09 29.36 -15.23
N LEU A 235 -18.27 28.61 -14.47
CA LEU A 235 -17.04 29.12 -13.88
C LEU A 235 -15.87 28.92 -14.86
N VAL A 236 -15.24 30.02 -15.26
CA VAL A 236 -14.04 30.03 -16.11
C VAL A 236 -12.81 30.24 -15.24
N TYR A 237 -11.82 29.35 -15.40
CA TYR A 237 -10.55 29.40 -14.69
C TYR A 237 -9.44 29.82 -15.65
N ALA A 238 -8.62 30.80 -15.25
CA ALA A 238 -7.48 31.21 -16.06
C ALA A 238 -6.45 30.07 -16.16
N PRO A 239 -6.08 29.60 -17.37
CA PRO A 239 -5.10 28.53 -17.54
C PRO A 239 -3.71 29.01 -17.10
N GLY A 240 -2.93 28.14 -16.46
CA GLY A 240 -1.57 28.47 -16.04
C GLY A 240 -1.06 27.66 -14.85
N ARG A 241 0.20 27.90 -14.50
CA ARG A 241 0.80 27.35 -13.27
C ARG A 241 0.61 28.35 -12.15
N TYR A 242 0.12 27.89 -11.00
CA TYR A 242 -0.18 28.74 -9.87
C TYR A 242 0.48 28.23 -8.59
N VAL A 243 0.91 29.16 -7.74
CA VAL A 243 1.31 28.90 -6.36
C VAL A 243 0.30 29.50 -5.40
N LEU A 244 0.05 28.81 -4.28
CA LEU A 244 -0.82 29.31 -3.23
C LEU A 244 -0.04 30.28 -2.34
N ALA A 245 -0.37 31.57 -2.42
CA ALA A 245 0.22 32.62 -1.60
C ALA A 245 -0.19 32.51 -0.13
N ARG A 246 0.50 33.25 0.75
CA ARG A 246 0.31 33.21 2.22
C ARG A 246 -1.12 33.54 2.66
N ARG A 247 -1.88 34.30 1.86
CA ARG A 247 -3.28 34.69 2.14
C ARG A 247 -4.32 33.78 1.46
N GLY A 248 -3.90 32.66 0.88
CA GLY A 248 -4.82 31.71 0.24
C GLY A 248 -5.35 32.16 -1.13
N ARG A 249 -4.63 33.10 -1.77
CA ARG A 249 -4.81 33.54 -3.16
C ARG A 249 -3.87 32.72 -4.06
N LEU A 250 -4.30 32.40 -5.28
CA LEU A 250 -3.44 31.85 -6.32
C LEU A 250 -2.71 33.00 -7.03
N GLU A 251 -1.39 32.87 -7.10
CA GLU A 251 -0.50 33.76 -7.84
C GLU A 251 0.16 32.94 -8.95
N GLN A 252 0.35 33.53 -10.13
CA GLN A 252 0.98 32.85 -11.25
C GLN A 252 2.41 32.48 -10.85
N ALA A 253 2.74 31.21 -11.02
CA ALA A 253 4.05 30.68 -10.69
C ALA A 253 5.03 31.12 -11.78
N ILE A 254 5.76 32.21 -11.54
CA ILE A 254 6.94 32.56 -12.33
C ILE A 254 8.02 31.55 -11.95
N VAL A 255 8.17 30.51 -12.77
CA VAL A 255 9.26 29.52 -12.63
C VAL A 255 10.46 30.10 -13.38
N PRO A 256 11.59 30.40 -12.71
CA PRO A 256 12.80 30.81 -13.39
C PRO A 256 13.22 29.71 -14.38
N GLY A 257 13.37 30.04 -15.67
CA GLY A 257 13.87 29.12 -16.71
C GLY A 257 12.82 28.43 -17.58
N LEU A 258 11.55 28.83 -17.56
CA LEU A 258 10.58 28.50 -18.63
C LEU A 258 10.18 29.79 -19.35
N PRO A 259 10.10 29.81 -20.70
CA PRO A 259 9.66 31.01 -21.42
C PRO A 259 8.21 31.31 -21.00
N VAL A 260 8.06 32.43 -20.29
CA VAL A 260 6.77 33.09 -20.16
C VAL A 260 6.50 33.61 -21.56
N SER A 261 5.45 33.13 -22.22
CA SER A 261 4.88 33.85 -23.36
C SER A 261 4.42 35.19 -22.80
N GLU A 262 5.30 36.19 -22.89
CA GLU A 262 4.90 37.59 -22.78
C GLU A 262 3.70 37.73 -23.71
N SER A 263 2.64 38.33 -23.20
CA SER A 263 1.44 38.62 -23.96
C SER A 263 1.83 39.44 -25.18
N ALA A 264 2.09 38.76 -26.28
CA ALA A 264 2.17 39.36 -27.60
C ALA A 264 0.80 40.00 -27.84
N ASP A 265 0.82 41.26 -28.28
CA ASP A 265 -0.34 42.01 -28.73
C ASP A 265 -1.02 41.24 -29.86
N TRP A 266 -1.90 40.29 -29.50
CA TRP A 266 -2.70 39.52 -30.44
C TRP A 266 -3.53 40.45 -31.33
N ASP A 267 -3.93 41.61 -30.81
CA ASP A 267 -4.66 42.62 -31.57
C ASP A 267 -3.82 43.20 -32.71
N ARG A 268 -2.48 43.25 -32.57
CA ARG A 268 -1.57 43.74 -33.62
C ARG A 268 -1.30 42.67 -34.68
N GLU A 269 -1.09 41.42 -34.26
CA GLU A 269 -0.89 40.31 -35.20
C GLU A 269 -2.18 39.98 -35.97
N LEU A 270 -3.35 40.12 -35.34
CA LEU A 270 -4.64 39.92 -36.00
C LEU A 270 -4.96 41.06 -36.98
N ALA A 271 -4.61 42.31 -36.62
CA ALA A 271 -4.70 43.44 -37.53
C ALA A 271 -3.78 43.26 -38.76
N ASP A 272 -2.55 42.79 -38.57
CA ASP A 272 -1.63 42.49 -39.68
C ASP A 272 -2.17 41.37 -40.58
N LEU A 273 -2.72 40.29 -40.02
CA LEU A 273 -3.32 39.20 -40.80
C LEU A 273 -4.55 39.65 -41.60
N LEU A 274 -5.42 40.49 -41.03
CA LEU A 274 -6.57 41.06 -41.74
C LEU A 274 -6.15 42.07 -42.82
N THR A 275 -5.06 42.78 -42.62
CA THR A 275 -4.50 43.70 -43.63
C THR A 275 -3.91 42.94 -44.82
N ILE A 276 -3.27 41.79 -44.55
CA ILE A 276 -2.72 40.89 -45.58
C ILE A 276 -3.84 40.20 -46.37
N HIS A 277 -4.95 39.82 -45.74
CA HIS A 277 -6.09 39.20 -46.45
C HIS A 277 -7.08 40.20 -47.06
N GLY A 278 -7.08 41.47 -46.63
CA GLY A 278 -8.01 42.49 -47.11
C GLY A 278 -7.66 43.13 -48.45
N THR A 279 -6.46 42.90 -48.99
CA THR A 279 -5.95 43.61 -50.19
C THR A 279 -5.68 42.72 -51.41
N GLY A 280 -6.10 41.45 -51.39
CA GLY A 280 -5.86 40.53 -52.50
C GLY A 280 -7.02 39.57 -52.80
N SER A 281 -7.70 39.83 -53.93
CA SER A 281 -8.46 38.87 -54.74
C SER A 281 -9.88 38.49 -54.31
N SER A 282 -10.79 39.39 -54.62
CA SER A 282 -12.07 39.08 -55.28
C SER A 282 -11.85 38.79 -56.78
N THR A 283 -11.78 37.53 -57.21
CA THR A 283 -12.32 37.08 -58.52
C THR A 283 -12.35 35.53 -58.62
N SER A 284 -13.57 34.98 -58.78
CA SER A 284 -13.99 33.88 -59.68
C SER A 284 -13.09 32.64 -59.90
N THR A 285 -13.51 31.38 -60.01
CA THR A 285 -14.82 30.70 -60.15
C THR A 285 -14.54 29.20 -60.36
N ARG A 286 -15.40 28.32 -59.82
CA ARG A 286 -15.69 26.88 -60.17
C ARG A 286 -14.56 25.83 -60.06
N GLY A 287 -14.79 24.60 -59.56
CA GLY A 287 -16.02 23.95 -59.09
C GLY A 287 -15.84 22.43 -58.79
N GLY A 288 -16.85 21.82 -58.13
CA GLY A 288 -17.13 20.37 -57.96
C GLY A 288 -16.61 19.76 -56.65
N ILE A 289 -17.39 19.42 -55.60
CA ILE A 289 -18.43 18.36 -55.43
C ILE A 289 -17.83 16.97 -55.78
N GLU A 290 -17.72 15.90 -54.97
CA GLU A 290 -18.17 15.37 -53.65
C GLU A 290 -17.39 14.01 -53.43
N PRO A 291 -17.74 13.03 -52.55
CA PRO A 291 -17.72 12.95 -51.08
C PRO A 291 -16.95 11.72 -50.48
N ASP A 292 -16.71 11.74 -49.16
CA ASP A 292 -16.50 10.61 -48.17
C ASP A 292 -15.38 9.55 -48.44
N PRO A 293 -14.88 8.73 -47.46
CA PRO A 293 -15.47 8.29 -46.19
C PRO A 293 -14.57 8.33 -44.93
N ALA A 294 -15.23 8.30 -43.76
CA ALA A 294 -14.62 7.94 -42.47
C ALA A 294 -14.39 6.40 -42.35
N PRO A 295 -13.97 5.89 -41.18
CA PRO A 295 -12.65 6.00 -40.55
C PRO A 295 -11.98 4.61 -40.44
N GLY A 296 -10.66 4.51 -40.60
CA GLY A 296 -9.96 3.22 -40.54
C GLY A 296 -8.52 3.35 -40.05
N ASP A 297 -8.19 2.48 -39.10
CA ASP A 297 -6.88 2.14 -38.58
C ASP A 297 -5.73 2.28 -39.59
N SER A 298 -4.58 2.76 -39.12
CA SER A 298 -3.31 2.01 -39.08
C SER A 298 -2.08 2.91 -38.89
N VAL A 299 -1.00 2.27 -38.44
CA VAL A 299 0.43 2.68 -38.50
C VAL A 299 0.92 3.39 -37.22
N GLU A 300 1.46 2.70 -36.20
CA GLU A 300 2.70 1.89 -36.17
C GLU A 300 3.97 2.75 -36.21
N GLY A 301 4.83 2.58 -35.19
CA GLY A 301 6.28 2.79 -35.29
C GLY A 301 6.80 4.23 -35.20
N GLY A 302 7.16 4.68 -33.99
CA GLY A 302 7.98 5.87 -33.77
C GLY A 302 8.91 5.68 -32.58
N THR A 303 10.10 5.14 -32.86
CA THR A 303 11.19 4.80 -31.95
C THR A 303 11.65 5.97 -31.07
N VAL A 304 11.76 5.73 -29.76
CA VAL A 304 12.37 6.66 -28.80
C VAL A 304 13.89 6.66 -29.01
N ALA A 305 14.44 7.80 -29.44
CA ALA A 305 15.87 8.02 -29.50
C ALA A 305 16.45 8.09 -28.07
N THR A 306 17.16 7.03 -27.66
CA THR A 306 18.04 7.06 -26.49
C THR A 306 19.29 7.86 -26.83
N LEU A 307 19.34 9.10 -26.36
CA LEU A 307 20.58 9.88 -26.32
C LEU A 307 21.47 9.31 -25.21
N ASP A 308 22.63 8.79 -25.62
CA ASP A 308 23.74 8.44 -24.75
C ASP A 308 24.08 9.60 -23.81
N ARG A 309 24.24 9.30 -22.51
CA ARG A 309 24.68 10.25 -21.50
C ARG A 309 26.00 9.77 -20.90
N GLU A 310 26.99 10.64 -21.03
CA GLU A 310 28.39 10.48 -20.57
C GLU A 310 28.53 10.01 -19.12
N PRO A 311 29.61 9.25 -18.80
CA PRO A 311 29.80 8.64 -17.49
C PRO A 311 30.50 9.60 -16.53
N GLU A 312 29.89 10.74 -16.17
CA GLU A 312 30.43 11.59 -15.09
C GLU A 312 29.35 12.45 -14.43
N GLN A 313 28.24 11.83 -14.01
CA GLN A 313 27.30 12.46 -13.08
C GLN A 313 27.68 12.18 -11.63
N HIS A 314 28.37 13.15 -11.03
CA HIS A 314 28.54 13.27 -9.59
C HIS A 314 27.19 13.07 -8.87
N LYS A 315 27.17 12.13 -7.91
CA LYS A 315 26.07 11.92 -6.97
C LYS A 315 25.71 13.26 -6.33
N SER A 316 24.49 13.73 -6.60
CA SER A 316 23.90 14.86 -5.88
C SER A 316 23.59 14.43 -4.45
N THR A 317 24.57 14.59 -3.56
CA THR A 317 24.36 14.58 -2.12
C THR A 317 23.40 15.73 -1.78
N PRO A 318 22.31 15.51 -1.04
CA PRO A 318 21.48 16.60 -0.59
C PRO A 318 22.20 17.31 0.56
N ASP A 319 23.12 18.19 0.23
CA ASP A 319 23.67 19.15 1.18
C ASP A 319 22.62 20.24 1.41
N ARG A 320 21.66 19.92 2.28
CA ARG A 320 20.67 20.89 2.76
C ARG A 320 21.19 21.49 4.06
N PRO A 321 21.47 22.80 4.11
CA PRO A 321 21.71 23.47 5.37
C PRO A 321 20.46 23.34 6.24
N ARG A 322 20.67 22.81 7.43
CA ARG A 322 19.70 22.64 8.50
C ARG A 322 19.05 24.00 8.79
N ARG A 323 17.85 24.20 8.26
CA ARG A 323 17.01 25.39 8.52
C ARG A 323 16.65 25.39 10.01
N THR A 324 17.47 26.06 10.80
CA THR A 324 17.21 26.34 12.21
C THR A 324 16.07 27.33 12.29
N THR A 325 14.98 26.89 12.93
CA THR A 325 13.90 27.75 13.37
C THR A 325 14.41 28.61 14.52
N SER A 326 15.01 29.76 14.22
CA SER A 326 15.25 30.87 15.16
C SER A 326 15.68 32.09 14.35
N GLY A 327 14.97 33.21 14.53
CA GLY A 327 15.36 34.49 13.95
C GLY A 327 16.84 34.80 14.20
N GLY A 328 17.46 35.50 13.26
CA GLY A 328 18.90 35.79 13.21
C GLY A 328 19.51 36.23 14.53
N ARG A 329 19.91 35.25 15.35
CA ARG A 329 20.74 35.46 16.52
C ARG A 329 22.17 35.37 16.02
N LYS A 330 22.85 36.52 15.97
CA LYS A 330 24.29 36.59 15.66
C LYS A 330 24.98 35.47 16.44
N VAL A 331 25.62 34.55 15.72
CA VAL A 331 26.40 33.47 16.33
C VAL A 331 27.56 34.15 17.03
N ARG A 332 27.51 34.24 18.37
CA ARG A 332 28.59 34.82 19.17
C ARG A 332 29.83 33.95 19.01
N SER A 333 30.95 34.55 18.65
CA SER A 333 32.23 33.84 18.57
C SER A 333 32.66 33.37 19.97
N ILE A 334 33.54 32.38 20.03
CA ILE A 334 34.04 31.88 21.32
C ILE A 334 34.80 32.98 22.08
N GLU A 335 35.51 33.87 21.37
CA GLU A 335 36.20 35.03 21.94
C GLU A 335 35.25 36.04 22.58
N GLN A 336 34.10 36.30 21.93
CA GLN A 336 33.06 37.14 22.52
C GLN A 336 32.52 36.53 23.81
N LEU A 337 32.33 35.20 23.84
CA LEU A 337 31.88 34.51 25.05
C LEU A 337 32.95 34.53 26.17
N ARG A 338 34.25 34.49 25.84
CA ARG A 338 35.35 34.67 26.81
C ARG A 338 35.32 36.07 27.44
N ALA A 339 35.17 37.11 26.61
CA ALA A 339 35.09 38.49 27.10
C ALA A 339 33.83 38.72 27.96
N GLU A 340 32.68 38.16 27.56
CA GLU A 340 31.44 38.19 28.34
C GLU A 340 31.60 37.45 29.68
N LEU A 341 32.26 36.29 29.71
CA LEU A 341 32.53 35.55 30.94
C LEU A 341 33.44 36.34 31.89
N ALA A 342 34.55 36.89 31.39
CA ALA A 342 35.47 37.70 32.19
C ALA A 342 34.81 38.98 32.73
N ARG A 343 33.87 39.57 31.98
CA ARG A 343 33.05 40.69 32.46
C ARG A 343 32.05 40.23 33.53
N ALA A 344 31.39 39.09 33.34
CA ALA A 344 30.40 38.56 34.28
C ALA A 344 31.02 38.23 35.64
N ILE A 345 32.20 37.59 35.66
CA ILE A 345 32.96 37.28 36.88
C ILE A 345 33.33 38.57 37.63
N ARG A 346 33.80 39.61 36.91
CA ARG A 346 34.17 40.90 37.52
C ARG A 346 32.98 41.68 38.07
N THR A 347 31.83 41.60 37.40
CA THR A 347 30.66 42.43 37.75
C THR A 347 29.81 41.77 38.82
N ASN A 348 29.69 40.44 38.83
CA ASN A 348 28.83 39.70 39.75
C ASN A 348 29.45 38.33 40.07
N PRO A 349 30.46 38.27 40.96
CA PRO A 349 31.17 37.03 41.29
C PRO A 349 30.23 35.95 41.87
N ASP A 350 29.22 36.34 42.65
CA ASP A 350 28.31 35.38 43.32
C ASP A 350 27.28 34.74 42.37
N ARG A 351 27.10 35.30 41.17
CA ARG A 351 26.07 34.86 40.22
C ARG A 351 26.59 33.89 39.17
N VAL A 352 27.91 33.87 38.95
CA VAL A 352 28.55 33.04 37.93
C VAL A 352 29.71 32.30 38.56
N ASP A 353 29.49 31.01 38.82
CA ASP A 353 30.56 30.10 39.20
C ASP A 353 31.31 29.67 37.93
N PRO A 354 32.57 30.09 37.75
CA PRO A 354 33.30 29.83 36.52
C PRO A 354 33.88 28.41 36.49
N THR A 355 33.76 27.64 37.58
CA THR A 355 34.12 26.22 37.64
C THR A 355 32.96 25.30 37.23
N SER A 356 31.74 25.83 37.10
CA SER A 356 30.54 25.08 36.71
C SER A 356 30.06 25.42 35.30
N ALA A 357 30.08 24.42 34.41
CA ALA A 357 29.62 24.59 33.02
C ALA A 357 28.12 24.92 32.92
N GLU A 358 27.29 24.44 33.85
CA GLU A 358 25.86 24.81 33.87
C GLU A 358 25.65 26.26 34.33
N SER A 359 26.49 26.76 35.26
CA SER A 359 26.46 28.15 35.70
C SER A 359 26.82 29.11 34.55
N ILE A 360 27.93 28.84 33.84
CA ILE A 360 28.35 29.58 32.64
C ILE A 360 27.29 29.54 31.55
N ARG A 361 26.69 28.37 31.30
CA ARG A 361 25.63 28.19 30.30
C ARG A 361 24.41 29.05 30.61
N LYS A 362 23.94 29.05 31.86
CA LYS A 362 22.77 29.83 32.28
C LYS A 362 23.05 31.32 32.25
N ALA A 363 24.23 31.74 32.71
CA ALA A 363 24.64 33.13 32.73
C ALA A 363 24.78 33.72 31.32
N LEU A 364 25.47 33.02 30.42
CA LEU A 364 25.77 33.52 29.06
C LEU A 364 24.74 33.11 28.00
N ARG A 365 23.80 32.22 28.35
CA ARG A 365 22.84 31.59 27.42
C ARG A 365 23.54 31.02 26.17
N CYS A 366 24.65 30.33 26.37
CA CYS A 366 25.45 29.71 25.31
C CYS A 366 25.14 28.20 25.19
N SER A 367 25.71 27.54 24.17
CA SER A 367 25.54 26.10 23.97
C SER A 367 26.29 25.31 25.06
N PRO A 368 25.85 24.08 25.40
CA PRO A 368 26.55 23.23 26.37
C PRO A 368 28.01 22.96 26.00
N LYS A 369 28.33 22.89 24.69
CA LYS A 369 29.71 22.70 24.20
C LYS A 369 30.60 23.88 24.56
N ASN A 370 30.16 25.10 24.27
CA ASN A 370 30.94 26.31 24.54
C ASN A 370 31.08 26.54 26.06
N ALA A 371 30.06 26.22 26.85
CA ALA A 371 30.14 26.36 28.30
C ALA A 371 31.16 25.40 28.95
N ARG A 372 31.27 24.17 28.45
CA ARG A 372 32.31 23.21 28.89
C ARG A 372 33.70 23.71 28.50
N GLN A 373 33.86 24.15 27.26
CA GLN A 373 35.12 24.71 26.77
C GLN A 373 35.60 25.89 27.62
N LEU A 374 34.71 26.85 27.94
CA LEU A 374 35.06 28.00 28.77
C LEU A 374 35.43 27.62 30.21
N ARG A 375 34.75 26.63 30.80
CA ARG A 375 35.12 26.09 32.12
C ARG A 375 36.51 25.46 32.09
N ASP A 376 36.78 24.64 31.08
CA ASP A 376 38.04 23.91 30.96
C ASP A 376 39.20 24.88 30.70
N GLU A 377 38.99 25.89 29.85
CA GLU A 377 39.94 26.99 29.64
C GLU A 377 40.18 27.80 30.92
N HIS A 378 39.15 28.07 31.71
CA HIS A 378 39.32 28.78 32.99
C HIS A 378 40.06 27.93 34.04
N ARG A 379 39.83 26.62 34.06
CA ARG A 379 40.53 25.68 34.93
C ARG A 379 41.99 25.51 34.53
N GLN A 380 42.29 25.48 33.24
CA GLN A 380 43.65 25.37 32.71
C GLN A 380 44.44 26.69 32.80
N GLY A 381 43.76 27.84 32.66
CA GLY A 381 44.35 29.17 32.83
C GLY A 381 44.53 29.61 34.28
N GLY A 382 44.10 28.79 35.26
CA GLY A 382 44.28 29.03 36.69
C GLY A 382 45.63 28.55 37.24
N ASP A 383 46.40 27.76 36.48
CA ASP A 383 47.72 27.23 36.88
C ASP A 383 48.90 28.12 36.42
N THR A 384 48.62 29.30 35.86
CA THR A 384 49.65 30.29 35.50
C THR A 384 49.23 31.68 35.95
N ARG A 385 49.27 31.91 37.27
CA ARG A 385 49.45 33.25 37.86
C ARG A 385 49.98 33.17 39.27
#